data_AF-A0A529HJJ9-F1
#
_entry.id   AF-A0A529HJJ9-F1
#
_cell.length_a   1.000
_cell.length_b   1.000
_cell.length_c   1.000
_cell.angle_alpha   90.00
_cell.angle_beta   90.00
_cell.angle_gamma   90.00
#
_symmetry.space_group_name_H-M   'P 1'
#
loop_
_entity.id
_entity.type
_entity.pdbx_description
1 polymer ?
#
loop_
_entity_poly.entity_id
_entity_poly.type
_entity_poly.pdbx_seq_one_letter_code
_entity_poly.pdbx_strand_id
1 'polypeptide(L)'
;VQRLATTAKSFGMDMQLLSPDEVKKMWPLMETGDLVGASWLPTDGQASPSDITQSLAKGARIHGAKLFEEVRVTGFDMKDGRITAVKTDKGDIACDKVVNCAGQWARQVGAMAGINVPLQPVKHQYIITEKIEGLATDAPTIRDPDRRTYFKEEVGGLVMGGYEPNPQAWTTGDVPNDWEF
;
A
#
# COMPACT_ATOMS: atom_id res chain seq x y z
N VAL A 1 -13.54 17.88 -6.76
CA VAL A 1 -12.24 18.12 -7.46
C VAL A 1 -11.59 19.47 -7.14
N GLN A 2 -12.23 20.63 -7.28
CA GLN A 2 -11.59 21.95 -7.06
C GLN A 2 -10.90 22.12 -5.69
N ARG A 3 -11.56 21.73 -4.59
CA ARG A 3 -10.96 21.78 -3.24
C ARG A 3 -9.65 20.99 -3.14
N LEU A 4 -9.63 19.78 -3.72
CA LEU A 4 -8.44 18.92 -3.70
C LEU A 4 -7.30 19.57 -4.48
N ALA A 5 -7.58 20.18 -5.64
CA ALA A 5 -6.57 20.89 -6.42
C ALA A 5 -5.98 22.09 -5.68
N THR A 6 -6.78 22.86 -4.95
CA THR A 6 -6.27 23.94 -4.10
C THR A 6 -5.37 23.42 -2.97
N THR A 7 -5.80 22.36 -2.29
CA THR A 7 -4.99 21.73 -1.24
C THR A 7 -3.68 21.18 -1.80
N ALA A 8 -3.71 20.52 -2.95
CA ALA A 8 -2.52 19.98 -3.61
C ALA A 8 -1.48 21.07 -3.92
N LYS A 9 -1.94 22.21 -4.46
CA LYS A 9 -1.06 23.36 -4.73
C LYS A 9 -0.39 23.91 -3.47
N SER A 10 -1.09 23.89 -2.33
CA SER A 10 -0.48 24.32 -1.05
C SER A 10 0.67 23.42 -0.60
N PHE A 11 0.71 22.16 -1.06
CA PHE A 11 1.80 21.22 -0.85
C PHE A 11 2.82 21.20 -2.01
N GLY A 12 2.73 22.13 -2.97
CA GLY A 12 3.63 22.21 -4.12
C GLY A 12 3.37 21.16 -5.20
N MET A 13 2.21 20.51 -5.20
CA MET A 13 1.82 19.53 -6.23
C MET A 13 1.12 20.22 -7.40
N ASP A 14 1.54 19.92 -8.63
CA ASP A 14 0.93 20.45 -9.87
C ASP A 14 -0.35 19.70 -10.22
N MET A 15 -1.39 19.87 -9.40
CA MET A 15 -2.70 19.29 -9.68
C MET A 15 -3.48 20.17 -10.66
N GLN A 16 -3.79 19.59 -11.81
CA GLN A 16 -4.51 20.19 -12.91
C GLN A 16 -5.98 19.76 -12.86
N LEU A 17 -6.89 20.64 -13.29
CA LEU A 17 -8.29 20.27 -13.48
C LEU A 17 -8.50 19.99 -14.96
N LEU A 18 -9.11 18.85 -15.26
CA LEU A 18 -9.40 18.43 -16.64
C LEU A 18 -10.91 18.47 -16.89
N SER A 19 -11.27 18.96 -18.07
CA SER A 19 -12.60 18.81 -18.65
C SER A 19 -12.86 17.35 -19.07
N PRO A 20 -14.13 16.94 -19.23
CA PRO A 20 -14.45 15.61 -19.74
C PRO A 20 -13.82 15.30 -21.10
N ASP A 21 -13.71 16.28 -22.00
CA ASP A 21 -13.07 16.12 -23.31
C ASP A 21 -11.56 15.86 -23.20
N GLU A 22 -10.87 16.53 -22.26
CA GLU A 22 -9.46 16.28 -21.99
C GLU A 22 -9.25 14.88 -21.38
N VAL A 23 -10.15 14.47 -20.49
CA VAL A 23 -10.13 13.11 -19.92
C VAL A 23 -10.36 12.08 -21.02
N LYS A 24 -11.32 12.28 -21.92
CA LYS A 24 -11.58 11.35 -23.03
C LYS A 24 -10.40 11.23 -23.99
N LYS A 25 -9.66 12.31 -24.22
CA LYS A 25 -8.41 12.28 -25.00
C LYS A 25 -7.29 11.50 -24.28
N MET A 26 -7.18 11.67 -22.97
CA MET A 26 -6.17 10.99 -22.14
C MET A 26 -6.50 9.51 -21.92
N TRP A 27 -7.78 9.18 -21.79
CA TRP A 27 -8.33 7.85 -21.55
C TRP A 27 -9.45 7.54 -22.56
N PRO A 28 -9.11 7.14 -23.79
CA PRO A 28 -10.10 6.90 -24.85
C PRO A 28 -11.15 5.84 -24.50
N LEU A 29 -10.78 4.86 -23.67
CA LEU A 29 -11.66 3.77 -23.23
C LEU A 29 -12.68 4.21 -22.16
N MET A 30 -12.52 5.38 -21.53
CA MET A 30 -13.42 5.85 -20.48
C MET A 30 -14.73 6.38 -21.06
N GLU A 31 -15.88 5.95 -20.54
CA GLU A 31 -17.14 6.64 -20.79
C GLU A 31 -17.20 7.91 -19.92
N THR A 32 -17.53 9.04 -20.55
CA THR A 32 -17.45 10.38 -19.93
C THR A 32 -18.79 11.10 -19.89
N GLY A 33 -19.88 10.46 -20.33
CA GLY A 33 -21.20 11.10 -20.42
C GLY A 33 -21.78 11.59 -19.09
N ASP A 34 -21.37 11.01 -17.96
CA ASP A 34 -21.74 11.46 -16.61
C ASP A 34 -20.61 12.20 -15.88
N LEU A 35 -19.45 12.37 -16.52
CA LEU A 35 -18.29 13.01 -15.91
C LEU A 35 -18.44 14.53 -15.89
N VAL A 36 -18.47 15.12 -14.69
CA VAL A 36 -18.50 16.58 -14.51
C VAL A 36 -17.11 17.22 -14.71
N GLY A 37 -16.05 16.47 -14.40
CA GLY A 37 -14.66 16.89 -14.57
C GLY A 37 -13.72 16.06 -13.69
N ALA A 38 -12.42 16.16 -13.93
CA ALA A 38 -11.40 15.39 -13.22
C ALA A 38 -10.29 16.28 -12.64
N SER A 39 -9.47 15.69 -11.77
CA SER A 39 -8.22 16.28 -11.31
C SER A 39 -7.08 15.35 -11.64
N TRP A 40 -6.04 15.89 -12.27
CA TRP A 40 -4.88 15.15 -12.77
C TRP A 40 -3.61 15.62 -12.07
N LEU A 41 -2.78 14.69 -11.65
CA LEU A 41 -1.47 14.97 -11.06
C LEU A 41 -0.42 14.25 -11.90
N PRO A 42 0.31 14.96 -12.80
CA PRO A 42 1.25 14.34 -13.73
C PRO A 42 2.40 13.55 -13.07
N THR A 43 2.66 13.83 -11.79
CA THR A 43 3.71 13.19 -11.00
C THR A 43 3.25 11.93 -10.27
N ASP A 44 1.96 11.63 -10.27
CA ASP A 44 1.45 10.36 -9.77
C ASP A 44 1.78 9.23 -10.75
N GLY A 45 1.72 8.00 -10.26
CA GLY A 45 1.97 6.84 -11.09
C GLY A 45 1.76 5.54 -10.33
N GLN A 46 2.35 4.49 -10.88
CA GLN A 46 2.33 3.16 -10.30
C GLN A 46 3.74 2.68 -10.00
N ALA A 47 3.84 1.78 -9.04
CA ALA A 47 5.10 1.16 -8.69
C ALA A 47 4.91 -0.34 -8.47
N SER A 48 5.97 -1.11 -8.75
CA SER A 48 6.08 -2.51 -8.37
C SER A 48 6.51 -2.59 -6.91
N PRO A 49 5.64 -3.03 -5.98
CA PRO A 49 6.00 -3.10 -4.56
C PRO A 49 7.12 -4.10 -4.33
N SER A 50 7.13 -5.21 -5.08
CA SER A 50 8.16 -6.24 -5.03
C SER A 50 9.53 -5.69 -5.46
N ASP A 51 9.59 -4.97 -6.58
CA ASP A 51 10.86 -4.44 -7.08
C ASP A 51 11.42 -3.33 -6.19
N ILE A 52 10.54 -2.46 -5.66
CA ILE A 52 10.94 -1.45 -4.67
C ILE A 52 11.51 -2.13 -3.43
N THR A 53 10.80 -3.13 -2.90
CA THR A 53 11.22 -3.85 -1.68
C THR A 53 12.58 -4.51 -1.89
N GLN A 54 12.77 -5.23 -3.00
CA GLN A 54 14.04 -5.90 -3.30
C GLN A 54 15.18 -4.91 -3.56
N SER A 55 14.89 -3.79 -4.24
CA SER A 55 15.87 -2.73 -4.48
C SER A 55 16.34 -2.07 -3.18
N LEU A 56 15.41 -1.77 -2.26
CA LEU A 56 15.71 -1.24 -0.94
C LEU A 56 16.46 -2.24 -0.07
N ALA A 57 16.05 -3.52 -0.07
CA ALA A 57 16.72 -4.59 0.67
C ALA A 57 18.18 -4.77 0.19
N LYS A 58 18.41 -4.74 -1.13
CA LYS A 58 19.75 -4.76 -1.71
C LYS A 58 20.57 -3.55 -1.26
N GLY A 59 20.02 -2.34 -1.34
CA GLY A 59 20.68 -1.12 -0.88
C GLY A 59 21.06 -1.21 0.60
N ALA A 60 20.14 -1.65 1.46
CA ALA A 60 20.38 -1.81 2.89
C ALA A 60 21.53 -2.79 3.16
N ARG A 61 21.58 -3.94 2.48
CA ARG A 61 22.68 -4.92 2.59
C ARG A 61 24.03 -4.31 2.15
N ILE A 62 24.06 -3.56 1.05
CA ILE A 62 25.27 -2.85 0.58
C ILE A 62 25.79 -1.89 1.65
N HIS A 63 24.88 -1.24 2.38
CA HIS A 63 25.21 -0.33 3.48
C HIS A 63 25.37 -1.03 4.85
N GLY A 64 25.50 -2.37 4.87
CA GLY A 64 25.86 -3.14 6.06
C GLY A 64 24.68 -3.63 6.91
N ALA A 65 23.43 -3.40 6.51
CA ALA A 65 22.28 -3.98 7.19
C ALA A 65 22.27 -5.51 7.03
N LYS A 66 21.90 -6.21 8.10
CA LYS A 66 21.66 -7.66 8.07
C LYS A 66 20.17 -7.92 7.94
N LEU A 67 19.79 -8.74 6.97
CA LEU A 67 18.41 -9.16 6.75
C LEU A 67 18.32 -10.66 7.04
N PHE A 68 17.45 -11.01 7.98
CA PHE A 68 17.18 -12.38 8.38
C PHE A 68 15.74 -12.71 8.00
N GLU A 69 15.58 -13.58 7.02
CA GLU A 69 14.29 -14.09 6.54
C GLU A 69 14.00 -15.41 7.24
N GLU A 70 12.73 -15.82 7.29
CA GLU A 70 12.31 -17.04 8.01
C GLU A 70 12.72 -17.05 9.50
N VAL A 71 12.83 -15.86 10.11
CA VAL A 71 13.11 -15.66 11.53
C VAL A 71 11.92 -14.96 12.16
N ARG A 72 11.17 -15.71 12.97
CA ARG A 72 9.95 -15.21 13.61
C ARG A 72 10.29 -14.57 14.94
N VAL A 73 9.84 -13.34 15.14
CA VAL A 73 9.85 -12.69 16.45
C VAL A 73 8.82 -13.36 17.37
N THR A 74 9.25 -13.74 18.57
CA THR A 74 8.43 -14.43 19.58
C THR A 74 8.26 -13.61 20.86
N GLY A 75 9.00 -12.51 21.01
CA GLY A 75 8.93 -11.64 22.18
C GLY A 75 10.10 -10.66 22.27
N PHE A 76 10.21 -10.00 23.43
CA PHE A 76 11.28 -9.05 23.72
C PHE A 76 11.80 -9.24 25.15
N ASP A 77 13.10 -9.09 25.35
CA ASP A 77 13.65 -8.89 26.69
C ASP A 77 13.64 -7.40 27.02
N MET A 78 13.25 -7.08 28.25
CA MET A 78 13.22 -5.71 28.74
C MET A 78 13.86 -5.61 30.12
N LYS A 79 14.62 -4.55 30.34
CA LYS A 79 15.20 -4.19 31.63
C LYS A 79 14.93 -2.71 31.90
N ASP A 80 14.42 -2.40 33.09
CA ASP A 80 14.12 -1.02 33.51
C ASP A 80 13.27 -0.24 32.49
N GLY A 81 12.29 -0.92 31.88
CA GLY A 81 11.40 -0.34 30.87
C GLY A 81 12.02 -0.17 29.48
N ARG A 82 13.21 -0.70 29.22
CA ARG A 82 13.91 -0.60 27.92
C ARG A 82 14.14 -1.97 27.31
N ILE A 83 14.00 -2.07 25.98
CA ILE A 83 14.33 -3.30 25.24
C ILE A 83 15.83 -3.55 25.33
N THR A 84 16.19 -4.82 25.52
CA THR A 84 17.58 -5.31 25.48
C THR A 84 17.80 -6.40 24.43
N ALA A 85 16.75 -7.10 24.01
CA ALA A 85 16.82 -8.09 22.93
C ALA A 85 15.45 -8.35 22.28
N VAL A 86 15.49 -8.81 21.03
CA VAL A 86 14.35 -9.45 20.36
C VAL A 86 14.50 -10.97 20.50
N LYS A 87 13.47 -11.63 21.03
CA LYS A 87 13.39 -13.09 21.05
C LYS A 87 12.94 -13.60 19.69
N THR A 88 13.60 -14.64 19.18
CA THR A 88 13.21 -15.27 17.91
C THR A 88 13.23 -16.79 18.00
N ASP A 89 12.63 -17.47 17.02
CA ASP A 89 12.70 -18.92 16.91
C ASP A 89 14.04 -19.47 16.38
N LYS A 90 14.97 -18.59 15.99
CA LYS A 90 16.34 -18.93 15.57
C LYS A 90 17.43 -18.38 16.51
N GLY A 91 17.03 -17.90 17.69
CA GLY A 91 17.92 -17.33 18.71
C GLY A 91 17.73 -15.82 18.90
N ASP A 92 18.19 -15.32 20.04
CA ASP A 92 17.93 -13.95 20.43
C ASP A 92 18.87 -12.94 19.76
N ILE A 93 18.35 -11.76 19.43
CA ILE A 93 19.11 -10.67 18.83
C ILE A 93 19.16 -9.52 19.83
N ALA A 94 20.34 -9.29 20.42
CA ALA A 94 20.57 -8.15 21.32
C ALA A 94 20.41 -6.82 20.57
N CYS A 95 19.64 -5.90 21.12
CA CYS A 95 19.42 -4.57 20.56
C CYS A 95 18.89 -3.58 21.59
N ASP A 96 19.15 -2.30 21.38
CA ASP A 96 18.66 -1.22 22.26
C ASP A 96 17.33 -0.63 21.80
N LYS A 97 16.94 -0.89 20.54
CA LYS A 97 15.79 -0.29 19.87
C LYS A 97 15.16 -1.28 18.91
N VAL A 98 13.83 -1.26 18.85
CA VAL A 98 13.02 -2.02 17.90
C VAL A 98 12.05 -1.07 17.22
N VAL A 99 11.86 -1.25 15.92
CA VAL A 99 10.82 -0.57 15.13
C VAL A 99 9.86 -1.64 14.64
N ASN A 100 8.59 -1.54 15.00
CA ASN A 100 7.56 -2.49 14.58
C ASN A 100 7.05 -2.12 13.18
N CYS A 101 7.53 -2.84 12.16
CA CYS A 101 7.10 -2.72 10.77
C CYS A 101 6.31 -3.97 10.29
N ALA A 102 5.63 -4.68 11.19
CA ALA A 102 5.06 -6.00 10.91
C ALA A 102 3.69 -5.98 10.17
N GLY A 103 3.37 -4.89 9.46
CA GLY A 103 2.13 -4.79 8.67
C GLY A 103 0.88 -5.16 9.45
N GLN A 104 0.10 -6.12 8.93
CA GLN A 104 -1.12 -6.62 9.58
C GLN A 104 -0.88 -7.31 10.94
N TRP A 105 0.33 -7.82 11.19
CA TRP A 105 0.73 -8.43 12.46
C TRP A 105 1.21 -7.42 13.51
N ALA A 106 1.27 -6.12 13.17
CA ALA A 106 1.79 -5.10 14.09
C ALA A 106 1.08 -5.08 15.45
N ARG A 107 -0.22 -5.43 15.50
CA ARG A 107 -0.98 -5.61 16.74
C ARG A 107 -0.44 -6.74 17.61
N GLN A 108 -0.22 -7.91 17.03
CA GLN A 108 0.32 -9.07 17.75
C GLN A 108 1.76 -8.84 18.22
N VAL A 109 2.60 -8.25 17.36
CA VAL A 109 3.99 -7.88 17.73
C VAL A 109 4.00 -6.82 18.83
N GLY A 110 3.13 -5.82 18.77
CA GLY A 110 3.01 -4.81 19.83
C GLY A 110 2.60 -5.42 21.17
N ALA A 111 1.66 -6.36 21.16
CA ALA A 111 1.17 -7.04 22.36
C ALA A 111 2.28 -7.82 23.08
N MET A 112 3.29 -8.35 22.36
CA MET A 112 4.47 -9.00 22.96
C MET A 112 5.30 -8.04 23.85
N ALA A 113 5.21 -6.73 23.60
CA ALA A 113 5.83 -5.69 24.42
C ALA A 113 4.84 -5.00 25.38
N GLY A 114 3.61 -5.53 25.52
CA GLY A 114 2.54 -4.90 26.30
C GLY A 114 1.96 -3.63 25.67
N ILE A 115 2.18 -3.40 24.37
CA ILE A 115 1.72 -2.21 23.64
C ILE A 115 0.50 -2.57 22.79
N ASN A 116 -0.58 -1.80 22.95
CA ASN A 116 -1.73 -1.92 22.06
C ASN A 116 -1.50 -1.12 20.77
N VAL A 117 -1.49 -1.79 19.62
CA VAL A 117 -1.50 -1.14 18.30
C VAL A 117 -2.92 -1.23 17.73
N PRO A 118 -3.65 -0.11 17.58
CA PRO A 118 -5.05 -0.11 17.15
C PRO A 118 -5.16 -0.34 15.63
N LEU A 119 -4.98 -1.59 15.22
CA LEU A 119 -5.01 -2.04 13.82
C LEU A 119 -5.94 -3.24 13.65
N GLN A 120 -6.71 -3.24 12.57
CA GLN A 120 -7.61 -4.32 12.17
C GLN A 120 -7.41 -4.65 10.69
N PRO A 121 -6.94 -5.86 10.34
CA PRO A 121 -6.83 -6.27 8.94
C PRO A 121 -8.20 -6.46 8.31
N VAL A 122 -8.35 -5.96 7.09
CA VAL A 122 -9.59 -6.03 6.30
C VAL A 122 -9.32 -6.68 4.96
N LYS A 123 -10.35 -7.32 4.40
CA LYS A 123 -10.34 -7.83 3.05
C LYS A 123 -10.41 -6.66 2.06
N HIS A 124 -9.57 -6.74 1.04
CA HIS A 124 -9.61 -5.84 -0.11
C HIS A 124 -9.53 -6.68 -1.37
N GLN A 125 -10.39 -6.40 -2.35
CA GLN A 125 -10.46 -7.18 -3.59
C GLN A 125 -10.04 -6.33 -4.77
N TYR A 126 -9.32 -6.97 -5.67
CA TYR A 126 -9.10 -6.47 -7.01
C TYR A 126 -9.19 -7.61 -8.01
N ILE A 127 -9.51 -7.27 -9.24
CA ILE A 127 -9.54 -8.16 -10.39
C ILE A 127 -8.46 -7.73 -11.37
N ILE A 128 -7.90 -8.71 -12.09
CA ILE A 128 -7.01 -8.47 -13.21
C ILE A 128 -7.74 -8.94 -14.46
N THR A 129 -7.82 -8.10 -15.47
CA THR A 129 -8.45 -8.46 -16.75
C THR A 129 -7.44 -9.11 -17.69
N GLU A 130 -7.96 -9.75 -18.74
CA GLU A 130 -7.16 -10.03 -19.93
C GLU A 130 -6.76 -8.73 -20.65
N LYS A 131 -5.94 -8.85 -21.70
CA LYS A 131 -5.51 -7.71 -22.50
C LYS A 131 -6.69 -6.99 -23.13
N ILE A 132 -6.66 -5.67 -23.11
CA ILE A 132 -7.69 -4.80 -23.67
C ILE A 132 -7.12 -4.07 -24.88
N GLU A 133 -7.74 -4.26 -26.04
CA GLU A 133 -7.36 -3.55 -27.25
C GLU A 133 -7.54 -2.02 -27.08
N GLY A 134 -6.51 -1.26 -27.45
CA GLY A 134 -6.53 0.20 -27.35
C GLY A 134 -6.20 0.76 -25.95
N LEU A 135 -5.87 -0.07 -24.96
CA LEU A 135 -5.33 0.39 -23.69
C LEU A 135 -3.86 0.78 -23.85
N ALA A 136 -3.53 2.03 -23.50
CA ALA A 136 -2.14 2.50 -23.51
C ALA A 136 -1.34 1.86 -22.36
N THR A 137 -0.10 1.47 -22.62
CA THR A 137 0.78 0.86 -21.60
C THR A 137 1.22 1.83 -20.50
N ASP A 138 1.09 3.13 -20.75
CA ASP A 138 1.39 4.22 -19.83
C ASP A 138 0.10 4.93 -19.37
N ALA A 139 -1.05 4.25 -19.48
CA ALA A 139 -2.34 4.83 -19.11
C ALA A 139 -2.33 5.29 -17.64
N PRO A 140 -2.68 6.57 -17.36
CA PRO A 140 -2.67 7.12 -16.00
C PRO A 140 -3.57 6.39 -15.01
N THR A 141 -3.11 6.09 -13.79
CA THR A 141 -3.98 5.47 -12.78
C THR A 141 -5.24 6.30 -12.51
N ILE A 142 -6.41 5.65 -12.46
CA ILE A 142 -7.71 6.31 -12.24
C ILE A 142 -8.22 5.99 -10.84
N ARG A 143 -8.88 6.97 -10.23
CA ARG A 143 -9.80 6.76 -9.11
C ARG A 143 -11.14 7.37 -9.45
N ASP A 144 -12.21 6.62 -9.20
CA ASP A 144 -13.58 7.08 -9.22
C ASP A 144 -14.10 7.05 -7.77
N PRO A 145 -14.10 8.21 -7.07
CA PRO A 145 -14.58 8.29 -5.69
C PRO A 145 -16.08 8.05 -5.53
N ASP A 146 -16.88 8.34 -6.56
CA ASP A 146 -18.35 8.21 -6.50
C ASP A 146 -18.74 6.73 -6.55
N ARG A 147 -18.02 5.94 -7.35
CA ARG A 147 -18.14 4.47 -7.38
C ARG A 147 -17.26 3.76 -6.37
N ARG A 148 -16.30 4.47 -5.78
CA ARG A 148 -15.27 3.95 -4.85
C ARG A 148 -14.40 2.88 -5.49
N THR A 149 -14.00 3.10 -6.73
CA THR A 149 -13.17 2.18 -7.50
C THR A 149 -11.87 2.84 -7.95
N TYR A 150 -10.89 2.02 -8.28
CA TYR A 150 -9.65 2.46 -8.90
C TYR A 150 -9.23 1.52 -10.00
N PHE A 151 -8.45 2.04 -10.94
CA PHE A 151 -7.97 1.32 -12.12
C PHE A 151 -6.51 1.67 -12.37
N LYS A 152 -5.72 0.68 -12.78
CA LYS A 152 -4.39 0.90 -13.33
C LYS A 152 -4.14 -0.09 -14.46
N GLU A 153 -3.26 0.28 -15.39
CA GLU A 153 -2.76 -0.64 -16.39
C GLU A 153 -1.91 -1.75 -15.74
N GLU A 154 -2.03 -2.96 -16.26
CA GLU A 154 -1.21 -4.11 -15.88
C GLU A 154 -1.06 -5.08 -17.06
N VAL A 155 0.13 -5.08 -17.69
CA VAL A 155 0.52 -6.04 -18.75
C VAL A 155 -0.47 -6.07 -19.93
N GLY A 156 -0.95 -4.90 -20.32
CA GLY A 156 -1.94 -4.68 -21.38
C GLY A 156 -3.39 -4.91 -20.98
N GLY A 157 -3.64 -5.33 -19.73
CA GLY A 157 -4.96 -5.38 -19.10
C GLY A 157 -5.13 -4.30 -18.04
N LEU A 158 -6.19 -4.42 -17.23
CA LEU A 158 -6.44 -3.54 -16.10
C LEU A 158 -6.42 -4.32 -14.80
N VAL A 159 -5.83 -3.72 -13.77
CA VAL A 159 -6.15 -4.03 -12.39
C VAL A 159 -7.25 -3.07 -11.95
N MET A 160 -8.38 -3.62 -11.50
CA MET A 160 -9.49 -2.86 -10.93
C MET A 160 -9.73 -3.32 -9.49
N GLY A 161 -9.79 -2.37 -8.56
CA GLY A 161 -10.24 -2.65 -7.19
C GLY A 161 -11.35 -1.71 -6.76
N GLY A 162 -12.08 -2.11 -5.72
CA GLY A 162 -13.20 -1.33 -5.16
C GLY A 162 -13.14 -1.27 -3.64
N TYR A 163 -13.85 -0.30 -3.07
CA TYR A 163 -14.04 -0.18 -1.62
C TYR A 163 -15.52 -0.30 -1.28
N GLU A 164 -15.92 -1.45 -0.75
CA GLU A 164 -17.29 -1.73 -0.35
C GLU A 164 -17.71 -0.87 0.87
N PRO A 165 -19.00 -0.49 0.97
CA PRO A 165 -19.49 0.24 2.15
C PRO A 165 -19.44 -0.59 3.44
N ASN A 166 -19.33 -1.91 3.32
CA ASN A 166 -19.33 -2.85 4.42
C ASN A 166 -17.99 -3.60 4.45
N PRO A 167 -16.91 -2.97 4.96
CA PRO A 167 -15.60 -3.60 5.01
C PRO A 167 -15.66 -4.85 5.89
N GLN A 168 -15.12 -5.96 5.39
CA GLN A 168 -15.06 -7.20 6.14
C GLN A 168 -13.68 -7.36 6.77
N ALA A 169 -13.66 -7.60 8.07
CA ALA A 169 -12.44 -8.05 8.73
C ALA A 169 -11.91 -9.33 8.05
N TRP A 170 -10.60 -9.42 7.86
CA TRP A 170 -9.97 -10.67 7.42
C TRP A 170 -10.15 -11.75 8.49
N THR A 171 -9.78 -11.40 9.72
CA THR A 171 -9.98 -12.16 10.96
C THR A 171 -10.36 -11.20 12.08
N THR A 172 -11.15 -11.65 13.04
CA THR A 172 -11.46 -10.88 14.26
C THR A 172 -10.51 -11.22 15.42
N GLY A 173 -9.83 -12.36 15.34
CA GLY A 173 -8.80 -12.78 16.28
C GLY A 173 -7.41 -12.37 15.80
N ASP A 174 -6.42 -13.14 16.21
CA ASP A 174 -5.05 -12.99 15.73
C ASP A 174 -4.94 -13.33 14.24
N VAL A 175 -4.08 -12.58 13.54
CA VAL A 175 -3.67 -12.95 12.18
C VAL A 175 -2.86 -14.25 12.27
N PRO A 176 -3.17 -15.26 11.44
CA PRO A 176 -2.40 -16.49 11.38
C PRO A 176 -0.89 -16.25 11.25
N ASN A 177 -0.08 -17.13 11.85
CA ASN A 177 1.37 -16.95 11.98
C ASN A 177 2.18 -17.42 10.75
N ASP A 178 1.51 -18.07 9.81
CA ASP A 178 1.98 -18.36 8.46
C ASP A 178 2.19 -17.03 7.73
N TRP A 179 3.46 -16.62 7.63
CA TRP A 179 3.91 -15.44 6.90
C TRP A 179 3.79 -15.71 5.41
N GLU A 180 2.57 -15.70 4.90
CA GLU A 180 2.28 -15.91 3.48
C GLU A 180 1.92 -14.57 2.84
N PHE A 181 2.67 -14.20 1.81
CA PHE A 181 2.33 -13.16 0.84
C PHE A 181 2.00 -13.82 -0.49
#